data_AF-A0A946DZH7-F1
#
_entry.id   AF-A0A946DZH7-F1
#
_cell.length_a   1.000
_cell.length_b   1.000
_cell.length_c   1.000
_cell.angle_alpha   90.00
_cell.angle_beta   90.00
_cell.angle_gamma   90.00
#
_symmetry.space_group_name_H-M   'P 1'
#
loop_
_entity.id
_entity.type
_entity.pdbx_description
1 polymer ?
#
loop_
_entity_poly.entity_id
_entity_poly.type
_entity_poly.pdbx_seq_one_letter_code
_entity_poly.pdbx_strand_id
1 'polypeptide(L)'
;MQNALDITPKHNSTIQEAELCGTCHTVHLPVLHNGETIAQVYEQLTYAEWAFSDYRSGTSPDGSLPHGAGGTPQTCQQCHMPSVNDDGSPTVSKIASIQEFSRSGETAFIAGPDAIDLSEREGFARHDLVGLNLFLLMMGQQFPDIMGIRTIDPMMLDLAIDPLEYTADQIIKQAANATATLKITDVAHNDGGLEATVTVENLIGHKFPSGVGFRRAFLTFEVLDDLGKVLWASGRTDGVGRLIDENDNPISGEIWWEEDCSSRIDGDARAHQPHFQVITAQNQTQIYQELVSTPGTGENPQCSHDAEPAGQLTTSFLSICTEVKDNRLLPHGYLPEDERIDIALALGANKEMAVDAGSTAVGDDPDYADGASKGTDSLIYRVPADALDGTPASVQVQLYSQATPPFYLQDRFCTAQGDDRDRLYFMTGHLDLDGTTAEGWKLLISQSETVAVP
;
A
#
# COMPACT_ATOMS: atom_id res chain seq x y z
N MET A 1 -25.70 -24.60 -16.08
CA MET A 1 -26.59 -23.83 -15.19
C MET A 1 -28.06 -24.10 -15.47
N GLN A 2 -28.55 -23.97 -16.70
CA GLN A 2 -29.97 -24.20 -17.01
C GLN A 2 -30.47 -25.59 -16.59
N ASN A 3 -29.77 -26.66 -16.96
CA ASN A 3 -30.19 -28.03 -16.62
C ASN A 3 -30.07 -28.39 -15.13
N ALA A 4 -29.22 -27.68 -14.38
CA ALA A 4 -28.93 -28.01 -12.98
C ALA A 4 -29.65 -27.08 -11.98
N LEU A 5 -29.83 -25.82 -12.35
CA LEU A 5 -30.34 -24.75 -11.47
C LEU A 5 -31.55 -24.01 -12.06
N ASP A 6 -31.96 -24.34 -13.30
CA ASP A 6 -32.98 -23.59 -14.07
C ASP A 6 -32.65 -22.10 -14.26
N ILE A 7 -31.35 -21.79 -14.31
CA ILE A 7 -30.82 -20.43 -14.51
C ILE A 7 -30.15 -20.32 -15.88
N THR A 8 -30.52 -19.28 -16.63
CA THR A 8 -29.86 -18.86 -17.87
C THR A 8 -29.04 -17.59 -17.60
N PRO A 9 -27.70 -17.70 -17.52
CA PRO A 9 -26.83 -16.53 -17.34
C PRO A 9 -27.02 -15.52 -18.47
N LYS A 10 -26.99 -14.23 -18.13
CA LYS A 10 -26.96 -13.12 -19.10
C LYS A 10 -25.65 -12.38 -18.96
N HIS A 11 -25.12 -11.92 -20.10
CA HIS A 11 -23.94 -11.07 -20.12
C HIS A 11 -24.24 -9.71 -19.46
N ASN A 12 -23.28 -9.19 -18.70
CA ASN A 12 -23.28 -7.85 -18.11
C ASN A 12 -21.84 -7.33 -18.07
N SER A 13 -21.61 -6.06 -18.44
CA SER A 13 -20.28 -5.45 -18.52
C SER A 13 -19.76 -4.88 -17.21
N THR A 14 -20.61 -4.71 -16.20
CA THR A 14 -20.27 -4.05 -14.92
C THR A 14 -19.13 -4.74 -14.17
N ILE A 15 -18.88 -6.03 -14.40
CA ILE A 15 -17.72 -6.72 -13.82
C ILE A 15 -16.38 -6.16 -14.34
N GLN A 16 -16.37 -5.51 -15.50
CA GLN A 16 -15.19 -4.89 -16.11
C GLN A 16 -15.01 -3.42 -15.71
N GLU A 17 -15.96 -2.85 -14.97
CA GLU A 17 -16.01 -1.44 -14.56
C GLU A 17 -15.37 -1.27 -13.18
N ALA A 18 -14.57 -0.22 -13.00
CA ALA A 18 -13.81 0.03 -11.75
C ALA A 18 -14.74 0.15 -10.53
N GLU A 19 -15.97 0.57 -10.76
CA GLU A 19 -17.04 0.76 -9.78
C GLU A 19 -17.39 -0.52 -9.02
N LEU A 20 -17.19 -1.70 -9.63
CA LEU A 20 -17.32 -2.96 -8.90
C LEU A 20 -16.36 -3.00 -7.70
N CYS A 21 -15.11 -2.56 -7.90
CA CYS A 21 -14.10 -2.49 -6.84
C CYS A 21 -14.46 -1.38 -5.83
N GLY A 22 -15.01 -0.26 -6.31
CA GLY A 22 -15.46 0.87 -5.49
C GLY A 22 -16.52 0.53 -4.44
N THR A 23 -17.25 -0.58 -4.61
CA THR A 23 -18.22 -1.05 -3.61
C THR A 23 -17.60 -1.49 -2.27
N CYS A 24 -16.30 -1.81 -2.27
CA CYS A 24 -15.56 -2.24 -1.07
C CYS A 24 -14.31 -1.39 -0.84
N HIS A 25 -13.67 -0.86 -1.89
CA HIS A 25 -12.48 -0.01 -1.80
C HIS A 25 -12.80 1.48 -1.56
N THR A 26 -13.94 1.73 -0.91
CA THR A 26 -14.34 3.00 -0.29
C THR A 26 -14.98 2.65 1.05
N VAL A 27 -14.25 2.85 2.16
CA VAL A 27 -14.70 2.46 3.49
C VAL A 27 -14.88 3.72 4.33
N HIS A 28 -16.05 3.87 4.94
CA HIS A 28 -16.33 4.88 5.95
C HIS A 28 -16.82 4.20 7.21
N LEU A 29 -16.36 4.68 8.37
CA LEU A 29 -16.58 4.03 9.65
C LEU A 29 -17.05 5.04 10.70
N PRO A 30 -17.83 4.58 11.70
CA PRO A 30 -18.13 5.40 12.85
C PRO A 30 -16.87 5.62 13.70
N VAL A 31 -16.72 6.83 14.22
CA VAL A 31 -15.75 7.14 15.26
C VAL A 31 -16.42 6.94 16.61
N LEU A 32 -15.81 6.10 17.45
CA LEU A 32 -16.31 5.81 18.79
C LEU A 32 -15.51 6.59 19.85
N HIS A 33 -16.25 7.18 20.79
CA HIS A 33 -15.70 7.76 22.00
C HIS A 33 -16.59 7.37 23.19
N ASN A 34 -16.01 6.77 24.23
CA ASN A 34 -16.74 6.26 25.40
C ASN A 34 -17.94 5.35 25.07
N GLY A 35 -17.83 4.56 24.00
CA GLY A 35 -18.87 3.63 23.55
C GLY A 35 -19.99 4.26 22.72
N GLU A 36 -19.92 5.56 22.44
CA GLU A 36 -20.88 6.28 21.61
C GLU A 36 -20.27 6.65 20.26
N THR A 37 -21.08 6.66 19.20
CA THR A 37 -20.68 7.17 17.89
C THR A 37 -20.74 8.69 17.90
N ILE A 38 -19.61 9.34 17.64
CA ILE A 38 -19.49 10.81 17.65
C ILE A 38 -19.32 11.43 16.25
N ALA A 39 -18.86 10.64 15.27
CA ALA A 39 -18.66 11.06 13.90
C ALA A 39 -18.67 9.87 12.93
N GLN A 40 -18.64 10.15 11.64
CA GLN A 40 -18.30 9.20 10.58
C GLN A 40 -17.17 9.80 9.75
N VAL A 41 -16.17 8.98 9.42
CA VAL A 41 -14.99 9.39 8.64
C VAL A 41 -14.72 8.35 7.56
N TYR A 42 -13.99 8.74 6.52
CA TYR A 42 -13.46 7.78 5.57
C TYR A 42 -12.20 7.10 6.14
N GLU A 43 -12.17 5.77 6.15
CA GLU A 43 -11.00 4.98 6.55
C GLU A 43 -10.19 4.50 5.34
N GLN A 44 -10.85 4.26 4.20
CA GLN A 44 -10.20 3.92 2.94
C GLN A 44 -10.86 4.65 1.78
N LEU A 45 -10.03 5.26 0.93
CA LEU A 45 -10.47 6.04 -0.21
C LEU A 45 -9.84 5.57 -1.52
N THR A 46 -9.30 4.36 -1.60
CA THR A 46 -8.57 3.85 -2.78
C THR A 46 -9.31 4.04 -4.10
N TYR A 47 -10.62 3.76 -4.13
CA TYR A 47 -11.42 4.00 -5.35
C TYR A 47 -11.62 5.48 -5.64
N ALA A 48 -11.85 6.30 -4.62
CA ALA A 48 -11.99 7.75 -4.78
C ALA A 48 -10.67 8.38 -5.26
N GLU A 49 -9.54 8.00 -4.67
CA GLU A 49 -8.19 8.37 -5.12
C GLU A 49 -7.98 8.04 -6.60
N TRP A 50 -8.46 6.87 -7.07
CA TRP A 50 -8.46 6.52 -8.48
C TRP A 50 -9.37 7.42 -9.33
N ALA A 51 -10.60 7.65 -8.87
CA ALA A 51 -11.56 8.50 -9.56
C ALA A 51 -11.08 9.96 -9.68
N PHE A 52 -10.19 10.39 -8.79
CA PHE A 52 -9.58 11.72 -8.76
C PHE A 52 -8.27 11.83 -9.54
N SER A 53 -7.81 10.77 -10.20
CA SER A 53 -6.54 10.72 -10.93
C SER A 53 -6.73 10.76 -12.45
N ASP A 54 -5.61 10.75 -13.19
CA ASP A 54 -5.60 10.54 -14.63
C ASP A 54 -6.03 9.13 -15.08
N TYR A 55 -6.14 8.18 -14.15
CA TYR A 55 -6.51 6.80 -14.43
C TYR A 55 -8.03 6.58 -14.49
N ARG A 56 -8.82 7.56 -14.09
CA ARG A 56 -10.28 7.47 -14.09
C ARG A 56 -10.84 7.19 -15.50
N SER A 57 -11.82 6.29 -15.58
CA SER A 57 -12.54 5.95 -16.83
C SER A 57 -13.39 7.10 -17.38
N GLY A 58 -13.85 8.00 -16.49
CA GLY A 58 -14.77 9.10 -16.81
C GLY A 58 -16.24 8.71 -16.87
N THR A 59 -16.61 7.48 -16.52
CA THR A 59 -17.99 6.98 -16.54
C THR A 59 -18.24 6.03 -15.38
N SER A 60 -19.43 6.08 -14.81
CA SER A 60 -19.96 5.13 -13.83
C SER A 60 -21.25 4.47 -14.37
N PRO A 61 -21.79 3.44 -13.69
CA PRO A 61 -23.09 2.85 -14.02
C PRO A 61 -24.25 3.87 -14.10
N ASP A 62 -24.13 4.99 -13.40
CA ASP A 62 -25.16 6.04 -13.33
C ASP A 62 -24.97 7.15 -14.40
N GLY A 63 -23.86 7.14 -15.15
CA GLY A 63 -23.62 8.07 -16.25
C GLY A 63 -22.17 8.54 -16.38
N SER A 64 -21.96 9.63 -17.10
CA SER A 64 -20.62 10.23 -17.21
C SER A 64 -20.25 10.94 -15.90
N LEU A 65 -19.00 10.75 -15.46
CA LEU A 65 -18.46 11.52 -14.34
C LEU A 65 -18.11 12.94 -14.79
N PRO A 66 -18.20 13.94 -13.89
CA PRO A 66 -17.62 15.26 -14.11
C PRO A 66 -16.15 15.15 -14.53
N HIS A 67 -15.68 16.11 -15.33
CA HIS A 67 -14.29 16.17 -15.83
C HIS A 67 -13.86 14.98 -16.72
N GLY A 68 -14.80 14.11 -17.11
CA GLY A 68 -14.59 13.05 -18.08
C GLY A 68 -13.49 12.06 -17.68
N ALA A 69 -12.95 11.36 -18.68
CA ALA A 69 -11.82 10.46 -18.48
C ALA A 69 -10.54 11.26 -18.18
N GLY A 70 -9.63 10.68 -17.40
CA GLY A 70 -8.31 11.25 -17.16
C GLY A 70 -7.37 11.11 -18.37
N GLY A 71 -6.13 11.59 -18.23
CA GLY A 71 -5.13 11.54 -19.29
C GLY A 71 -4.71 10.13 -19.72
N THR A 72 -4.80 9.14 -18.82
CA THR A 72 -4.36 7.76 -19.03
C THR A 72 -5.36 6.77 -18.43
N PRO A 73 -6.61 6.72 -18.94
CA PRO A 73 -7.69 5.97 -18.31
C PRO A 73 -7.38 4.48 -18.29
N GLN A 74 -7.42 3.89 -17.10
CA GLN A 74 -7.15 2.48 -16.86
C GLN A 74 -7.91 2.02 -15.61
N THR A 75 -8.76 0.99 -15.76
CA THR A 75 -9.59 0.48 -14.66
C THR A 75 -8.78 -0.35 -13.67
N CYS A 76 -9.35 -0.57 -12.48
CA CYS A 76 -8.75 -1.44 -11.46
C CYS A 76 -8.42 -2.83 -12.01
N GLN A 77 -9.34 -3.40 -12.80
CA GLN A 77 -9.19 -4.73 -13.41
C GLN A 77 -8.04 -4.79 -14.42
N GLN A 78 -7.80 -3.72 -15.17
CA GLN A 78 -6.69 -3.69 -16.14
C GLN A 78 -5.32 -3.81 -15.45
N CYS A 79 -5.19 -3.34 -14.19
CA CYS A 79 -3.99 -3.52 -13.39
C CYS A 79 -4.00 -4.85 -12.60
N HIS A 80 -5.06 -5.09 -11.84
CA HIS A 80 -5.10 -6.14 -10.82
C HIS A 80 -5.68 -7.48 -11.32
N MET A 81 -6.20 -7.51 -12.54
CA MET A 81 -6.72 -8.72 -13.17
C MET A 81 -6.17 -8.91 -14.60
N PRO A 82 -4.85 -9.07 -14.75
CA PRO A 82 -4.22 -9.10 -16.06
C PRO A 82 -4.76 -10.25 -16.92
N SER A 83 -5.04 -9.93 -18.18
CA SER A 83 -5.49 -10.87 -19.21
C SER A 83 -4.38 -11.21 -20.23
N VAL A 84 -3.14 -10.90 -19.88
CA VAL A 84 -1.93 -11.16 -20.67
C VAL A 84 -0.85 -11.82 -19.79
N ASN A 85 -0.03 -12.67 -20.39
CA ASN A 85 1.14 -13.27 -19.76
C ASN A 85 2.36 -12.32 -19.85
N ASP A 86 3.43 -12.67 -19.15
CA ASP A 86 4.67 -11.86 -19.10
C ASP A 86 5.31 -11.66 -20.49
N ASP A 87 5.04 -12.57 -21.44
CA ASP A 87 5.50 -12.46 -22.85
C ASP A 87 4.55 -11.66 -23.75
N GLY A 88 3.47 -11.11 -23.20
CA GLY A 88 2.44 -10.34 -23.91
C GLY A 88 1.39 -11.19 -24.63
N SER A 89 1.49 -12.53 -24.59
CA SER A 89 0.43 -13.40 -25.13
C SER A 89 -0.85 -13.31 -24.28
N PRO A 90 -2.05 -13.45 -24.88
CA PRO A 90 -3.28 -13.46 -24.10
C PRO A 90 -3.29 -14.67 -23.15
N THR A 91 -3.85 -14.49 -21.97
CA THR A 91 -4.16 -15.61 -21.08
C THR A 91 -5.21 -16.50 -21.70
N VAL A 92 -5.03 -17.81 -21.60
CA VAL A 92 -5.95 -18.80 -22.18
C VAL A 92 -6.53 -19.66 -21.06
N SER A 93 -7.86 -19.76 -21.01
CA SER A 93 -8.54 -20.58 -20.00
C SER A 93 -9.86 -21.16 -20.49
N LYS A 94 -10.23 -22.32 -19.96
CA LYS A 94 -11.58 -22.91 -20.09
C LYS A 94 -12.58 -22.37 -19.06
N ILE A 95 -12.12 -21.56 -18.09
CA ILE A 95 -12.86 -20.85 -17.03
C ILE A 95 -13.56 -21.76 -16.00
N ALA A 96 -14.36 -22.75 -16.42
CA ALA A 96 -15.22 -23.54 -15.54
C ALA A 96 -15.19 -25.04 -15.87
N SER A 97 -13.98 -25.61 -15.99
CA SER A 97 -13.76 -26.97 -16.49
C SER A 97 -14.00 -28.10 -15.45
N ILE A 98 -14.93 -27.91 -14.52
CA ILE A 98 -15.26 -28.93 -13.51
C ILE A 98 -16.15 -29.99 -14.18
N GLN A 99 -15.82 -31.28 -13.99
CA GLN A 99 -16.50 -32.43 -14.62
C GLN A 99 -16.32 -32.55 -16.14
N GLU A 100 -15.35 -31.86 -16.76
CA GLU A 100 -15.02 -32.12 -18.16
C GLU A 100 -14.61 -33.57 -18.38
N PHE A 101 -15.04 -34.18 -19.48
CA PHE A 101 -14.61 -35.53 -19.85
C PHE A 101 -13.10 -35.57 -20.04
N SER A 102 -12.56 -34.54 -20.71
CA SER A 102 -11.12 -34.37 -20.96
C SER A 102 -10.25 -34.22 -19.72
N ARG A 103 -10.81 -33.81 -18.57
CA ARG A 103 -10.06 -33.60 -17.31
C ARG A 103 -10.40 -34.59 -16.21
N SER A 104 -11.68 -34.92 -16.03
CA SER A 104 -12.19 -35.72 -14.90
C SER A 104 -12.40 -37.20 -15.26
N GLY A 105 -12.25 -37.56 -16.54
CA GLY A 105 -12.51 -38.91 -17.03
C GLY A 105 -13.98 -39.29 -17.04
N GLU A 106 -14.26 -40.58 -17.29
CA GLU A 106 -15.63 -41.09 -17.34
C GLU A 106 -16.20 -41.26 -15.92
N THR A 107 -17.37 -40.66 -15.68
CA THR A 107 -18.18 -40.91 -14.49
C THR A 107 -19.59 -41.36 -14.89
N ALA A 108 -20.24 -42.16 -14.04
CA ALA A 108 -21.57 -42.69 -14.36
C ALA A 108 -22.58 -41.56 -14.59
N PHE A 109 -23.40 -41.66 -15.64
CA PHE A 109 -24.44 -40.70 -16.01
C PHE A 109 -23.94 -39.32 -16.46
N ILE A 110 -22.67 -39.19 -16.82
CA ILE A 110 -22.14 -37.96 -17.41
C ILE A 110 -22.54 -37.83 -18.89
N ALA A 111 -22.76 -36.59 -19.35
CA ALA A 111 -22.94 -36.33 -20.78
C ALA A 111 -21.61 -36.52 -21.53
N GLY A 112 -21.67 -36.79 -22.85
CA GLY A 112 -20.48 -37.00 -23.67
C GLY A 112 -19.61 -35.73 -23.82
N PRO A 113 -18.33 -35.86 -24.24
CA PRO A 113 -17.37 -34.75 -24.33
C PRO A 113 -17.89 -33.56 -25.12
N ASP A 114 -18.57 -33.80 -26.25
CA ASP A 114 -19.15 -32.74 -27.10
C ASP A 114 -20.18 -31.84 -26.38
N ALA A 115 -20.73 -32.28 -25.26
CA ALA A 115 -21.74 -31.56 -24.49
C ALA A 115 -21.17 -30.82 -23.26
N ILE A 116 -19.98 -31.19 -22.79
CA ILE A 116 -19.45 -30.71 -21.49
C ILE A 116 -18.00 -30.21 -21.53
N ASP A 117 -17.19 -30.63 -22.51
CA ASP A 117 -15.84 -30.09 -22.66
C ASP A 117 -15.94 -28.65 -23.18
N LEU A 118 -15.43 -27.70 -22.40
CA LEU A 118 -15.39 -26.30 -22.78
C LEU A 118 -14.22 -26.05 -23.74
N SER A 119 -14.45 -25.15 -24.70
CA SER A 119 -13.39 -24.59 -25.50
C SER A 119 -12.55 -23.62 -24.67
N GLU A 120 -11.26 -23.58 -24.97
CA GLU A 120 -10.38 -22.52 -24.47
C GLU A 120 -10.82 -21.14 -24.96
N ARG A 121 -10.55 -20.13 -24.15
CA ARG A 121 -10.88 -18.73 -24.41
C ARG A 121 -9.67 -17.86 -24.10
N GLU A 122 -9.33 -16.98 -25.01
CA GLU A 122 -8.32 -15.94 -24.82
C GLU A 122 -8.87 -14.77 -23.99
N GLY A 123 -7.99 -14.03 -23.34
CA GLY A 123 -8.31 -12.83 -22.59
C GLY A 123 -8.95 -13.11 -21.23
N PHE A 124 -8.63 -14.25 -20.62
CA PHE A 124 -9.08 -14.56 -19.27
C PHE A 124 -8.42 -13.63 -18.24
N ALA A 125 -9.19 -12.71 -17.67
CA ALA A 125 -8.70 -11.86 -16.57
C ALA A 125 -8.36 -12.75 -15.35
N ARG A 126 -7.05 -12.90 -15.07
CA ARG A 126 -6.60 -13.68 -13.91
C ARG A 126 -7.05 -12.98 -12.65
N HIS A 127 -7.49 -13.74 -11.66
CA HIS A 127 -7.91 -13.18 -10.37
C HIS A 127 -6.70 -13.03 -9.45
N ASP A 128 -5.64 -12.39 -9.96
CA ASP A 128 -4.39 -12.19 -9.22
C ASP A 128 -4.68 -11.31 -7.99
N LEU A 129 -5.30 -10.14 -8.21
CA LEU A 129 -5.90 -9.28 -7.16
C LEU A 129 -4.97 -9.02 -5.96
N VAL A 130 -3.67 -8.94 -6.23
CA VAL A 130 -2.66 -8.80 -5.19
C VAL A 130 -2.46 -7.34 -4.77
N GLY A 131 -2.36 -7.13 -3.46
CA GLY A 131 -1.76 -5.93 -2.88
C GLY A 131 -0.28 -6.19 -2.55
N LEU A 132 0.28 -5.48 -1.58
CA LEU A 132 1.69 -5.62 -1.17
C LEU A 132 1.89 -6.28 0.20
N ASN A 133 0.89 -7.01 0.70
CA ASN A 133 0.95 -7.63 2.03
C ASN A 133 1.60 -9.02 2.00
N LEU A 134 2.86 -9.09 1.57
CA LEU A 134 3.62 -10.35 1.51
C LEU A 134 3.74 -11.03 2.89
N PHE A 135 3.79 -10.25 3.97
CA PHE A 135 3.86 -10.75 5.34
C PHE A 135 2.68 -11.66 5.71
N LEU A 136 1.46 -11.29 5.30
CA LEU A 136 0.28 -12.12 5.56
C LEU A 136 0.35 -13.45 4.81
N LEU A 137 0.86 -13.44 3.58
CA LEU A 137 1.04 -14.65 2.78
C LEU A 137 2.08 -15.57 3.41
N MET A 138 3.20 -15.01 3.87
CA MET A 138 4.24 -15.76 4.56
C MET A 138 3.75 -16.33 5.90
N MET A 139 2.92 -15.59 6.65
CA MET A 139 2.23 -16.14 7.83
C MET A 139 1.32 -17.32 7.46
N GLY A 140 0.59 -17.22 6.35
CA GLY A 140 -0.21 -18.33 5.85
C GLY A 140 0.62 -19.56 5.51
N GLN A 141 1.77 -19.37 4.85
CA GLN A 141 2.68 -20.47 4.48
C GLN A 141 3.33 -21.14 5.71
N GLN A 142 3.72 -20.36 6.71
CA GLN A 142 4.46 -20.86 7.88
C GLN A 142 3.56 -21.30 9.04
N PHE A 143 2.35 -20.74 9.15
CA PHE A 143 1.39 -21.02 10.23
C PHE A 143 0.00 -21.45 9.71
N PRO A 144 -0.10 -22.38 8.75
CA PRO A 144 -1.38 -22.72 8.14
C PRO A 144 -2.40 -23.28 9.15
N ASP A 145 -1.95 -24.03 10.15
CA ASP A 145 -2.80 -24.60 11.20
C ASP A 145 -3.39 -23.52 12.13
N ILE A 146 -2.64 -22.44 12.38
CA ILE A 146 -3.11 -21.31 13.20
C ILE A 146 -4.13 -20.49 12.41
N MET A 147 -3.85 -20.27 11.12
CA MET A 147 -4.71 -19.50 10.21
C MET A 147 -5.92 -20.31 9.71
N GLY A 148 -5.96 -21.62 9.96
CA GLY A 148 -7.01 -22.51 9.48
C GLY A 148 -7.06 -22.63 7.96
N ILE A 149 -5.94 -22.40 7.27
CA ILE A 149 -5.85 -22.46 5.81
C ILE A 149 -5.25 -23.79 5.36
N ARG A 150 -5.74 -24.27 4.22
CA ARG A 150 -5.16 -25.46 3.58
C ARG A 150 -4.02 -25.03 2.68
N THR A 151 -2.88 -25.69 2.81
CA THR A 151 -1.73 -25.53 1.91
C THR A 151 -1.79 -26.46 0.70
N ILE A 152 -2.83 -27.29 0.57
CA ILE A 152 -3.02 -28.18 -0.57
C ILE A 152 -4.49 -28.17 -0.95
N ASP A 153 -4.76 -27.89 -2.23
CA ASP A 153 -6.06 -28.14 -2.83
C ASP A 153 -6.09 -29.56 -3.42
N PRO A 154 -6.89 -30.50 -2.86
CA PRO A 154 -6.96 -31.87 -3.36
C PRO A 154 -7.51 -31.97 -4.79
N MET A 155 -8.14 -30.93 -5.32
CA MET A 155 -8.65 -30.87 -6.69
C MET A 155 -7.62 -30.32 -7.69
N MET A 156 -6.55 -29.68 -7.21
CA MET A 156 -5.54 -29.06 -8.08
C MET A 156 -4.33 -29.98 -8.34
N LEU A 157 -4.00 -30.93 -7.46
CA LEU A 157 -2.90 -31.92 -7.64
C LEU A 157 -1.69 -31.33 -8.41
N ASP A 158 -1.25 -31.97 -9.51
CA ASP A 158 -0.15 -31.50 -10.38
C ASP A 158 -0.62 -30.54 -11.49
N LEU A 159 -1.86 -30.05 -11.44
CA LEU A 159 -2.49 -29.24 -12.50
C LEU A 159 -2.24 -27.74 -12.33
N ALA A 160 -1.71 -27.30 -11.19
CA ALA A 160 -1.42 -25.90 -10.93
C ALA A 160 -0.26 -25.71 -9.95
N ILE A 161 0.22 -24.46 -9.90
CA ILE A 161 1.16 -23.96 -8.90
C ILE A 161 0.40 -23.83 -7.57
N ASP A 162 1.10 -24.00 -6.45
CA ASP A 162 0.55 -23.73 -5.13
C ASP A 162 0.01 -22.27 -5.07
N PRO A 163 -1.25 -22.06 -4.66
CA PRO A 163 -1.84 -20.71 -4.65
C PRO A 163 -1.05 -19.70 -3.82
N LEU A 164 -0.49 -20.10 -2.67
CA LEU A 164 0.29 -19.20 -1.82
C LEU A 164 1.61 -18.82 -2.48
N GLU A 165 2.28 -19.76 -3.15
CA GLU A 165 3.50 -19.48 -3.92
C GLU A 165 3.23 -18.57 -5.11
N TYR A 166 2.18 -18.85 -5.88
CA TYR A 166 1.77 -18.02 -7.01
C TYR A 166 1.42 -16.60 -6.56
N THR A 167 0.62 -16.45 -5.49
CA THR A 167 0.28 -15.14 -4.95
C THR A 167 1.52 -14.39 -4.46
N ALA A 168 2.47 -15.06 -3.81
CA ALA A 168 3.73 -14.42 -3.40
C ALA A 168 4.55 -13.91 -4.60
N ASP A 169 4.66 -14.70 -5.67
CA ASP A 169 5.31 -14.29 -6.92
C ASP A 169 4.62 -13.07 -7.55
N GLN A 170 3.28 -13.07 -7.61
CA GLN A 170 2.54 -11.91 -8.14
C GLN A 170 2.73 -10.64 -7.31
N ILE A 171 2.79 -10.75 -5.97
CA ILE A 171 3.10 -9.62 -5.09
C ILE A 171 4.49 -9.05 -5.40
N ILE A 172 5.51 -9.93 -5.50
CA ILE A 172 6.89 -9.52 -5.78
C ILE A 172 7.01 -8.88 -7.17
N LYS A 173 6.35 -9.45 -8.18
CA LYS A 173 6.30 -8.89 -9.54
C LYS A 173 5.62 -7.52 -9.58
N GLN A 174 4.50 -7.36 -8.88
CA GLN A 174 3.79 -6.07 -8.82
C GLN A 174 4.63 -5.00 -8.10
N ALA A 175 5.26 -5.37 -6.99
CA ALA A 175 6.17 -4.49 -6.25
C ALA A 175 7.28 -3.97 -7.17
N ALA A 176 8.00 -4.88 -7.83
CA ALA A 176 9.20 -4.56 -8.61
C ALA A 176 8.95 -3.81 -9.93
N ASN A 177 7.79 -4.02 -10.56
CA ASN A 177 7.58 -3.60 -11.95
C ASN A 177 6.46 -2.58 -12.17
N ALA A 178 5.51 -2.46 -11.23
CA ALA A 178 4.25 -1.77 -11.48
C ALA A 178 3.84 -0.78 -10.38
N THR A 179 4.65 -0.59 -9.34
CA THR A 179 4.27 0.21 -8.17
C THR A 179 4.86 1.61 -8.22
N ALA A 180 6.19 1.74 -8.26
CA ALA A 180 6.86 3.04 -8.24
C ALA A 180 8.28 2.95 -8.84
N THR A 181 8.82 4.08 -9.29
CA THR A 181 10.23 4.18 -9.73
C THR A 181 11.01 5.22 -8.94
N LEU A 182 12.34 5.13 -9.01
CA LEU A 182 13.28 6.04 -8.37
C LEU A 182 14.27 6.60 -9.38
N LYS A 183 14.61 7.88 -9.21
CA LYS A 183 15.64 8.54 -9.99
C LYS A 183 16.50 9.42 -9.08
N ILE A 184 17.82 9.38 -9.30
CA ILE A 184 18.77 10.31 -8.68
C ILE A 184 19.27 11.28 -9.75
N THR A 185 19.24 12.58 -9.45
CA THR A 185 19.82 13.64 -10.29
C THR A 185 20.63 14.62 -9.45
N ASP A 186 21.32 15.53 -10.14
CA ASP A 186 21.99 16.69 -9.55
C ASP A 186 22.97 16.35 -8.41
N VAL A 187 23.68 15.21 -8.55
CA VAL A 187 24.69 14.79 -7.59
C VAL A 187 25.87 15.75 -7.65
N ALA A 188 26.15 16.39 -6.52
CA ALA A 188 27.25 17.32 -6.35
C ALA A 188 28.01 17.02 -5.06
N HIS A 189 29.33 17.15 -5.08
CA HIS A 189 30.19 16.98 -3.91
C HIS A 189 31.21 18.11 -3.86
N ASN A 190 31.30 18.76 -2.70
CA ASN A 190 32.22 19.87 -2.45
C ASN A 190 32.67 19.85 -0.98
N ASP A 191 33.46 20.85 -0.56
CA ASP A 191 33.98 20.96 0.81
C ASP A 191 32.90 20.94 1.91
N GLY A 192 31.66 21.34 1.59
CA GLY A 192 30.51 21.33 2.51
C GLY A 192 29.80 19.98 2.63
N GLY A 193 30.09 19.02 1.75
CA GLY A 193 29.49 17.70 1.74
C GLY A 193 28.90 17.33 0.37
N LEU A 194 27.99 16.37 0.40
CA LEU A 194 27.32 15.81 -0.78
C LEU A 194 25.87 16.27 -0.83
N GLU A 195 25.39 16.65 -2.02
CA GLU A 195 23.99 16.91 -2.30
C GLU A 195 23.52 16.05 -3.47
N ALA A 196 22.31 15.48 -3.37
CA ALA A 196 21.68 14.73 -4.45
C ALA A 196 20.16 14.93 -4.40
N THR A 197 19.54 15.05 -5.58
CA THR A 197 18.09 15.08 -5.72
C THR A 197 17.58 13.66 -5.96
N VAL A 198 16.60 13.24 -5.18
CA VAL A 198 15.90 11.97 -5.33
C VAL A 198 14.46 12.26 -5.75
N THR A 199 14.02 11.68 -6.86
CA THR A 199 12.61 11.71 -7.28
C THR A 199 12.01 10.32 -7.17
N VAL A 200 10.85 10.24 -6.51
CA VAL A 200 10.00 9.04 -6.47
C VAL A 200 8.82 9.27 -7.40
N GLU A 201 8.51 8.30 -8.26
CA GLU A 201 7.35 8.35 -9.17
C GLU A 201 6.37 7.23 -8.84
N ASN A 202 5.10 7.59 -8.66
CA ASN A 202 4.00 6.69 -8.42
C ASN A 202 3.39 6.22 -9.75
N LEU A 203 3.49 4.92 -10.03
CA LEU A 203 3.00 4.33 -11.28
C LEU A 203 1.54 3.83 -11.19
N ILE A 204 0.92 3.89 -10.02
CA ILE A 204 -0.43 3.38 -9.80
C ILE A 204 -1.45 4.52 -9.76
N GLY A 205 -2.70 4.19 -10.11
CA GLY A 205 -3.77 5.17 -10.29
C GLY A 205 -4.37 5.73 -9.01
N HIS A 206 -3.86 5.38 -7.83
CA HIS A 206 -4.34 5.87 -6.54
C HIS A 206 -3.13 6.26 -5.68
N LYS A 207 -3.34 6.71 -4.44
CA LYS A 207 -2.20 7.07 -3.59
C LYS A 207 -1.30 5.85 -3.34
N PHE A 208 -0.01 6.07 -3.07
CA PHE A 208 0.90 5.00 -2.68
C PHE A 208 1.56 5.28 -1.32
N PRO A 209 1.41 4.40 -0.32
CA PRO A 209 0.52 3.22 -0.27
C PRO A 209 -0.95 3.57 0.00
N SER A 210 -1.91 3.06 -0.78
CA SER A 210 -3.35 3.20 -0.49
C SER A 210 -3.90 2.08 0.41
N GLY A 211 -5.18 2.16 0.74
CA GLY A 211 -5.91 1.23 1.59
C GLY A 211 -5.82 1.67 3.04
N VAL A 212 -5.68 0.71 3.94
CA VAL A 212 -5.67 0.94 5.38
C VAL A 212 -4.56 1.93 5.78
N GLY A 213 -4.89 2.97 6.56
CA GLY A 213 -3.99 4.10 6.82
C GLY A 213 -2.65 3.79 7.50
N PHE A 214 -2.51 2.69 8.25
CA PHE A 214 -1.23 2.35 8.89
C PHE A 214 -0.16 1.81 7.92
N ARG A 215 -0.51 1.52 6.65
CA ARG A 215 0.48 1.07 5.66
C ARG A 215 1.46 2.22 5.39
N ARG A 216 2.76 1.91 5.23
CA ARG A 216 3.76 2.93 4.91
C ARG A 216 4.71 2.50 3.80
N ALA A 217 5.31 3.48 3.14
CA ALA A 217 6.50 3.32 2.33
C ALA A 217 7.57 4.30 2.80
N PHE A 218 8.85 3.99 2.59
CA PHE A 218 9.94 4.87 3.00
C PHE A 218 11.17 4.70 2.10
N LEU A 219 12.00 5.74 2.08
CA LEU A 219 13.25 5.74 1.33
C LEU A 219 14.43 5.35 2.19
N THR A 220 15.30 4.50 1.65
CA THR A 220 16.64 4.26 2.17
C THR A 220 17.63 4.89 1.19
N PHE A 221 18.37 5.92 1.63
CA PHE A 221 19.41 6.57 0.83
C PHE A 221 20.77 6.23 1.41
N GLU A 222 21.70 5.84 0.55
CA GLU A 222 23.05 5.44 0.95
C GLU A 222 24.12 6.17 0.15
N VAL A 223 25.14 6.64 0.85
CA VAL A 223 26.41 7.08 0.26
C VAL A 223 27.43 5.96 0.41
N LEU A 224 28.08 5.58 -0.67
CA LEU A 224 28.98 4.42 -0.75
C LEU A 224 30.40 4.85 -1.11
N ASP A 225 31.40 4.15 -0.59
CA ASP A 225 32.79 4.23 -1.07
C ASP A 225 33.03 3.40 -2.34
N ASP A 226 34.28 3.37 -2.83
CA ASP A 226 34.69 2.66 -4.04
C ASP A 226 34.65 1.13 -3.91
N LEU A 227 34.51 0.61 -2.67
CA LEU A 227 34.36 -0.80 -2.34
C LEU A 227 32.91 -1.18 -2.04
N GLY A 228 31.97 -0.24 -2.07
CA GLY A 228 30.56 -0.44 -1.74
C GLY A 228 30.25 -0.42 -0.24
N LYS A 229 31.18 0.04 0.61
CA LYS A 229 30.90 0.27 2.04
C LYS A 229 30.00 1.49 2.19
N VAL A 230 28.96 1.36 3.00
CA VAL A 230 28.09 2.48 3.39
C VAL A 230 28.87 3.45 4.28
N LEU A 231 28.96 4.71 3.84
CA LEU A 231 29.59 5.83 4.54
C LEU A 231 28.58 6.69 5.32
N TRP A 232 27.33 6.71 4.86
CA TRP A 232 26.21 7.43 5.44
C TRP A 232 24.91 6.80 4.95
N ALA A 233 23.92 6.63 5.82
CA ALA A 233 22.60 6.15 5.40
C ALA A 233 21.46 6.74 6.22
N SER A 234 20.35 7.02 5.54
CA SER A 234 19.05 7.33 6.13
C SER A 234 18.04 6.25 5.72
N GLY A 235 17.03 6.00 6.55
CA GLY A 235 15.98 5.00 6.29
C GLY A 235 16.44 3.56 6.45
N ARG A 236 17.43 3.31 7.31
CA ARG A 236 17.82 1.96 7.70
C ARG A 236 16.76 1.31 8.58
N THR A 237 16.73 -0.02 8.59
CA THR A 237 15.84 -0.81 9.45
C THR A 237 16.61 -1.80 10.31
N ASP A 238 16.10 -2.11 11.50
CA ASP A 238 16.55 -3.26 12.28
C ASP A 238 15.88 -4.59 11.82
N GLY A 239 16.19 -5.69 12.51
CA GLY A 239 15.65 -7.03 12.16
C GLY A 239 14.14 -7.19 12.35
N VAL A 240 13.47 -6.29 13.06
CA VAL A 240 12.00 -6.27 13.20
C VAL A 240 11.36 -5.20 12.32
N GLY A 241 12.13 -4.52 11.47
CA GLY A 241 11.65 -3.51 10.54
C GLY A 241 11.43 -2.13 11.13
N ARG A 242 11.95 -1.83 12.33
CA ARG A 242 11.91 -0.46 12.88
C ARG A 242 12.95 0.39 12.18
N LEU A 243 12.59 1.64 11.89
CA LEU A 243 13.51 2.61 11.31
C LEU A 243 14.51 3.09 12.37
N ILE A 244 15.80 3.09 12.04
CA ILE A 244 16.90 3.35 12.98
C ILE A 244 17.89 4.41 12.50
N ASP A 245 18.51 5.09 13.46
CA ASP A 245 19.57 6.07 13.25
C ASP A 245 20.96 5.44 13.07
N GLU A 246 22.02 6.24 13.10
CA GLU A 246 23.42 5.81 12.98
C GLU A 246 24.01 5.07 14.17
N ASN A 247 23.30 5.06 15.27
CA ASN A 247 23.67 4.39 16.50
C ASN A 247 22.74 3.20 16.81
N ASP A 248 22.02 2.72 15.79
CA ASP A 248 21.02 1.64 15.88
C ASP A 248 19.84 1.94 16.81
N ASN A 249 19.56 3.22 17.11
CA ASN A 249 18.41 3.61 17.91
C ASN A 249 17.18 3.86 17.03
N PRO A 250 15.96 3.49 17.48
CA PRO A 250 14.73 3.85 16.79
C PRO A 250 14.57 5.35 16.59
N ILE A 251 14.20 5.77 15.38
CA ILE A 251 13.94 7.19 15.08
C ILE A 251 12.60 7.64 15.67
N SER A 252 12.38 8.97 15.72
CA SER A 252 11.13 9.55 16.23
C SER A 252 9.91 8.96 15.51
N GLY A 253 8.95 8.46 16.30
CA GLY A 253 7.70 7.86 15.83
C GLY A 253 7.68 6.34 15.69
N GLU A 254 8.79 5.64 15.87
CA GLU A 254 8.81 4.16 15.77
C GLU A 254 8.30 3.45 17.04
N ILE A 255 8.33 4.11 18.19
CA ILE A 255 7.89 3.56 19.47
C ILE A 255 6.80 4.45 20.04
N TRP A 256 5.63 3.85 20.27
CA TRP A 256 4.44 4.55 20.77
C TRP A 256 4.13 4.22 22.23
N TRP A 257 4.58 3.05 22.70
CA TRP A 257 4.27 2.53 24.03
C TRP A 257 5.54 2.30 24.85
N GLU A 258 5.39 2.43 26.16
CA GLU A 258 6.37 1.89 27.12
C GLU A 258 6.53 0.37 26.89
N GLU A 259 7.70 -0.16 27.25
CA GLU A 259 8.05 -1.57 26.99
C GLU A 259 7.06 -2.57 27.62
N ASP A 260 6.48 -2.22 28.76
CA ASP A 260 5.48 -3.03 29.48
C ASP A 260 4.03 -2.76 29.04
N CYS A 261 3.83 -1.96 28.00
CA CYS A 261 2.53 -1.49 27.52
C CYS A 261 1.69 -0.74 28.58
N SER A 262 2.30 -0.20 29.65
CA SER A 262 1.54 0.48 30.72
C SER A 262 0.87 1.77 30.24
N SER A 263 1.51 2.45 29.29
CA SER A 263 1.07 3.75 28.78
C SER A 263 1.69 4.08 27.43
N ARG A 264 1.05 4.99 26.70
CA ARG A 264 1.66 5.66 25.54
C ARG A 264 2.77 6.60 25.99
N ILE A 265 3.86 6.63 25.23
CA ILE A 265 4.96 7.59 25.41
C ILE A 265 4.51 8.92 24.83
N ASP A 266 4.37 9.93 25.69
CA ASP A 266 4.02 11.32 25.33
C ASP A 266 2.94 11.40 24.22
N GLY A 267 1.83 10.69 24.44
CA GLY A 267 0.84 10.45 23.38
C GLY A 267 0.27 11.74 22.76
N ASP A 268 0.25 12.84 23.52
CA ASP A 268 -0.23 14.14 23.07
C ASP A 268 0.78 14.85 22.16
N ALA A 269 2.07 14.53 22.26
CA ALA A 269 3.09 15.03 21.34
C ALA A 269 3.00 14.38 19.95
N ARG A 270 2.36 13.19 19.85
CA ARG A 270 2.18 12.44 18.59
C ARG A 270 3.47 12.36 17.78
N ALA A 271 4.59 12.01 18.43
CA ALA A 271 5.90 12.03 17.80
C ALA A 271 5.92 11.21 16.49
N HIS A 272 6.41 11.82 15.40
CA HIS A 272 6.52 11.19 14.09
C HIS A 272 7.57 11.91 13.22
N GLN A 273 7.97 11.27 12.12
CA GLN A 273 8.77 11.92 11.07
C GLN A 273 7.87 12.84 10.22
N PRO A 274 8.22 14.14 10.04
CA PRO A 274 7.47 15.04 9.17
C PRO A 274 7.55 14.61 7.69
N HIS A 275 6.85 15.31 6.82
CA HIS A 275 7.19 15.30 5.40
C HIS A 275 8.48 16.12 5.22
N PHE A 276 9.54 15.49 4.73
CA PHE A 276 10.81 16.16 4.45
C PHE A 276 10.83 16.60 2.99
N GLN A 277 11.34 17.80 2.72
CA GLN A 277 11.84 18.19 1.38
C GLN A 277 13.37 18.13 1.31
N VAL A 278 14.02 18.26 2.49
CA VAL A 278 15.47 18.22 2.63
C VAL A 278 15.81 17.31 3.80
N ILE A 279 16.65 16.31 3.55
CA ILE A 279 17.14 15.35 4.52
C ILE A 279 18.61 15.64 4.77
N THR A 280 18.99 15.89 6.02
CA THR A 280 20.36 16.27 6.41
C THR A 280 21.01 15.37 7.45
N ALA A 281 20.26 14.44 8.05
CA ALA A 281 20.73 13.57 9.12
C ALA A 281 20.25 12.13 8.95
N GLN A 282 21.02 11.17 9.47
CA GLN A 282 20.74 9.73 9.33
C GLN A 282 19.46 9.30 10.09
N ASN A 283 19.03 10.09 11.09
CA ASN A 283 17.80 9.89 11.85
C ASN A 283 16.55 10.54 11.22
N GLN A 284 16.69 11.19 10.06
CA GLN A 284 15.59 11.77 9.29
C GLN A 284 15.26 10.85 8.12
N THR A 285 14.08 10.24 8.12
CA THR A 285 13.65 9.33 7.05
C THR A 285 12.40 9.89 6.39
N GLN A 286 12.38 9.98 5.05
CA GLN A 286 11.14 10.25 4.33
C GLN A 286 10.25 9.02 4.37
N ILE A 287 9.11 9.15 5.05
CA ILE A 287 8.09 8.10 5.20
C ILE A 287 6.78 8.61 4.60
N TYR A 288 6.28 7.90 3.59
CA TYR A 288 4.98 8.05 2.96
C TYR A 288 3.95 7.23 3.72
N GLN A 289 3.10 7.88 4.50
CA GLN A 289 2.14 7.22 5.37
C GLN A 289 1.00 8.14 5.75
N GLU A 290 -0.10 7.53 6.17
CA GLU A 290 -1.18 8.20 6.88
C GLU A 290 -0.99 7.98 8.40
N LEU A 291 -1.20 9.04 9.17
CA LEU A 291 -1.23 9.01 10.63
C LEU A 291 -2.48 9.74 11.09
N VAL A 292 -3.22 9.11 11.99
CA VAL A 292 -4.49 9.62 12.51
C VAL A 292 -4.47 9.58 14.03
N SER A 293 -5.21 10.51 14.64
CA SER A 293 -5.34 10.61 16.08
C SER A 293 -6.68 10.09 16.59
N THR A 294 -6.71 9.64 17.85
CA THR A 294 -7.94 9.39 18.58
C THR A 294 -8.71 10.68 18.83
N PRO A 295 -10.01 10.60 19.18
CA PRO A 295 -10.70 11.72 19.78
C PRO A 295 -9.95 12.24 21.01
N GLY A 296 -9.97 13.55 21.22
CA GLY A 296 -9.42 14.17 22.44
C GLY A 296 -10.18 13.74 23.70
N THR A 297 -9.60 13.97 24.87
CA THR A 297 -10.19 13.61 26.18
C THR A 297 -11.25 14.58 26.69
N GLY A 298 -11.65 15.57 25.89
CA GLY A 298 -12.68 16.54 26.24
C GLY A 298 -14.09 15.94 26.22
N GLU A 299 -15.08 16.65 26.77
CA GLU A 299 -16.47 16.15 26.85
C GLU A 299 -17.15 15.98 25.48
N ASN A 300 -16.74 16.75 24.46
CA ASN A 300 -17.31 16.73 23.11
C ASN A 300 -16.22 16.84 22.05
N PRO A 301 -15.38 15.79 21.86
CA PRO A 301 -14.33 15.84 20.86
C PRO A 301 -14.95 15.99 19.45
N GLN A 302 -14.33 16.82 18.63
CA GLN A 302 -14.74 17.04 17.24
C GLN A 302 -13.84 16.21 16.33
N CYS A 303 -14.44 15.40 15.46
CA CYS A 303 -13.71 14.57 14.51
C CYS A 303 -14.11 14.97 13.10
N SER A 304 -13.14 15.48 12.36
CA SER A 304 -13.25 15.91 10.97
C SER A 304 -11.84 16.20 10.45
N HIS A 305 -11.70 16.31 9.12
CA HIS A 305 -10.47 16.79 8.49
C HIS A 305 -10.03 18.16 9.03
N ASP A 306 -10.95 19.12 9.17
CA ASP A 306 -10.65 20.49 9.63
C ASP A 306 -10.39 20.60 11.14
N ALA A 307 -10.49 19.50 11.90
CA ALA A 307 -10.24 19.54 13.33
C ALA A 307 -8.74 19.53 13.61
N GLU A 308 -8.31 20.16 14.70
CA GLU A 308 -6.93 20.01 15.17
C GLU A 308 -6.77 18.64 15.87
N PRO A 309 -5.70 17.87 15.58
CA PRO A 309 -5.44 16.63 16.28
C PRO A 309 -5.29 16.84 17.79
N ALA A 310 -6.18 16.25 18.58
CA ALA A 310 -6.20 16.40 20.03
C ALA A 310 -5.73 15.14 20.76
N GLY A 311 -6.13 13.96 20.30
CA GLY A 311 -5.80 12.69 20.94
C GLY A 311 -4.44 12.11 20.52
N GLN A 312 -4.27 10.82 20.81
CA GLN A 312 -3.00 10.11 20.58
C GLN A 312 -3.01 9.45 19.20
N LEU A 313 -1.84 9.16 18.61
CA LEU A 313 -1.76 8.39 17.37
C LEU A 313 -2.43 7.02 17.53
N THR A 314 -3.22 6.58 16.55
CA THR A 314 -3.94 5.32 16.63
C THR A 314 -3.92 4.55 15.33
N THR A 315 -3.95 3.23 15.44
CA THR A 315 -4.25 2.32 14.31
C THR A 315 -5.63 1.66 14.47
N SER A 316 -6.47 2.14 15.40
CA SER A 316 -7.83 1.64 15.61
C SER A 316 -8.79 2.27 14.60
N PHE A 317 -9.47 1.44 13.81
CA PHE A 317 -10.45 1.89 12.82
C PHE A 317 -11.67 2.59 13.44
N LEU A 318 -11.98 2.28 14.70
CA LEU A 318 -13.10 2.88 15.43
C LEU A 318 -12.69 4.14 16.18
N SER A 319 -11.46 4.61 16.01
CA SER A 319 -10.94 5.79 16.73
C SER A 319 -10.24 6.78 15.80
N ILE A 320 -10.42 6.65 14.48
CA ILE A 320 -9.89 7.59 13.48
C ILE A 320 -10.66 8.90 13.60
N CYS A 321 -10.12 9.91 14.29
CA CYS A 321 -10.83 11.17 14.53
C CYS A 321 -10.36 12.28 13.59
N THR A 322 -9.04 12.44 13.48
CA THR A 322 -8.43 13.56 12.76
C THR A 322 -7.09 13.11 12.18
N GLU A 323 -6.83 13.48 10.94
CA GLU A 323 -5.54 13.30 10.28
C GLU A 323 -4.45 14.14 10.96
N VAL A 324 -3.33 13.49 11.27
CA VAL A 324 -2.11 14.13 11.76
C VAL A 324 -1.16 14.38 10.61
N LYS A 325 -1.12 13.44 9.66
CA LYS A 325 -0.27 13.47 8.47
C LYS A 325 -0.88 12.53 7.44
N ASP A 326 -0.94 12.98 6.18
CA ASP A 326 -1.11 12.12 5.02
C ASP A 326 -0.26 12.70 3.89
N ASN A 327 0.92 12.13 3.73
CA ASN A 327 1.83 12.46 2.65
C ASN A 327 1.99 11.28 1.69
N ARG A 328 1.03 10.37 1.59
CA ARG A 328 1.13 9.25 0.64
C ARG A 328 1.27 9.81 -0.77
N LEU A 329 2.12 9.17 -1.58
CA LEU A 329 2.44 9.63 -2.93
C LEU A 329 1.17 9.73 -3.78
N LEU A 330 0.88 10.91 -4.30
CA LEU A 330 -0.28 11.13 -5.16
C LEU A 330 -0.08 10.44 -6.52
N PRO A 331 -1.16 9.99 -7.20
CA PRO A 331 -1.06 9.46 -8.56
C PRO A 331 -0.91 10.60 -9.59
N HIS A 332 -0.56 10.25 -10.83
CA HIS A 332 -0.54 11.22 -11.93
C HIS A 332 -1.90 11.89 -12.13
N GLY A 333 -1.88 13.21 -12.38
CA GLY A 333 -3.06 14.00 -12.71
C GLY A 333 -4.09 14.07 -11.60
N TYR A 334 -3.64 14.04 -10.34
CA TYR A 334 -4.53 14.22 -9.20
C TYR A 334 -5.22 15.58 -9.28
N LEU A 335 -6.55 15.56 -9.31
CA LEU A 335 -7.36 16.74 -9.59
C LEU A 335 -7.32 17.77 -8.44
N PRO A 336 -7.53 19.07 -8.75
CA PRO A 336 -7.78 20.08 -7.73
C PRO A 336 -8.99 19.73 -6.85
N GLU A 337 -9.04 20.30 -5.64
CA GLU A 337 -10.09 19.98 -4.67
C GLU A 337 -11.52 20.20 -5.18
N ASP A 338 -11.78 21.31 -5.86
CA ASP A 338 -13.12 21.63 -6.38
C ASP A 338 -13.60 20.62 -7.43
N GLU A 339 -12.70 20.18 -8.31
CA GLU A 339 -12.98 19.14 -9.28
C GLU A 339 -13.20 17.75 -8.63
N ARG A 340 -12.44 17.44 -7.57
CA ARG A 340 -12.66 16.22 -6.77
C ARG A 340 -14.01 16.23 -6.06
N ILE A 341 -14.44 17.39 -5.55
CA ILE A 341 -15.76 17.56 -4.93
C ILE A 341 -16.87 17.27 -5.94
N ASP A 342 -16.77 17.80 -7.17
CA ASP A 342 -17.76 17.52 -8.22
C ASP A 342 -17.90 16.01 -8.49
N ILE A 343 -16.77 15.31 -8.60
CA ILE A 343 -16.76 13.85 -8.82
C ILE A 343 -17.32 13.11 -7.60
N ALA A 344 -16.94 13.48 -6.37
CA ALA A 344 -17.45 12.85 -5.15
C ALA A 344 -18.99 12.94 -5.07
N LEU A 345 -19.55 14.11 -5.38
CA LEU A 345 -21.01 14.31 -5.42
C LEU A 345 -21.67 13.48 -6.52
N ALA A 346 -21.03 13.35 -7.69
CA ALA A 346 -21.53 12.51 -8.79
C ALA A 346 -21.49 11.01 -8.47
N LEU A 347 -20.58 10.58 -7.60
CA LEU A 347 -20.51 9.23 -7.04
C LEU A 347 -21.53 8.99 -5.91
N GLY A 348 -22.35 9.99 -5.58
CA GLY A 348 -23.36 9.91 -4.52
C GLY A 348 -22.79 10.07 -3.11
N ALA A 349 -21.54 10.52 -2.98
CA ALA A 349 -20.90 10.81 -1.71
C ALA A 349 -21.09 12.28 -1.29
N ASN A 350 -20.27 12.74 -0.34
CA ASN A 350 -20.24 14.11 0.16
C ASN A 350 -18.89 14.78 -0.19
N LYS A 351 -18.77 16.08 0.10
CA LYS A 351 -17.53 16.83 -0.18
C LYS A 351 -16.35 16.31 0.64
N GLU A 352 -16.61 15.74 1.81
CA GLU A 352 -15.62 15.22 2.75
C GLU A 352 -14.82 14.07 2.11
N MET A 353 -15.40 13.30 1.19
CA MET A 353 -14.65 12.29 0.41
C MET A 353 -13.49 12.91 -0.37
N ALA A 354 -13.72 14.07 -0.99
CA ALA A 354 -12.68 14.78 -1.71
C ALA A 354 -11.65 15.32 -0.71
N VAL A 355 -12.10 16.00 0.35
CA VAL A 355 -11.21 16.62 1.35
C VAL A 355 -10.31 15.57 2.03
N ASP A 356 -10.87 14.47 2.54
CA ASP A 356 -10.13 13.37 3.19
C ASP A 356 -9.22 12.61 2.20
N ALA A 357 -9.52 12.64 0.90
CA ALA A 357 -8.60 12.13 -0.12
C ALA A 357 -7.45 13.11 -0.44
N GLY A 358 -7.42 14.29 0.18
CA GLY A 358 -6.36 15.31 0.03
C GLY A 358 -5.06 14.92 0.72
N SER A 359 -4.13 15.87 0.89
CA SER A 359 -2.87 15.62 1.61
C SER A 359 -2.81 16.48 2.86
N THR A 360 -2.22 15.95 3.93
CA THR A 360 -2.17 16.59 5.25
C THR A 360 -0.73 16.64 5.75
N ALA A 361 -0.32 17.79 6.29
CA ALA A 361 1.02 18.03 6.86
C ALA A 361 2.19 17.81 5.87
N VAL A 362 2.01 18.21 4.61
CA VAL A 362 3.04 18.21 3.55
C VAL A 362 3.81 19.52 3.43
N GLY A 363 3.41 20.57 4.16
CA GLY A 363 4.06 21.88 4.11
C GLY A 363 3.81 22.62 2.80
N ASP A 364 4.80 23.39 2.34
CA ASP A 364 4.75 24.13 1.07
C ASP A 364 5.32 23.29 -0.10
N ASP A 365 5.21 21.96 -0.02
CA ASP A 365 5.77 21.09 -1.04
C ASP A 365 5.09 21.31 -2.41
N PRO A 366 5.86 21.69 -3.47
CA PRO A 366 5.29 21.99 -4.76
C PRO A 366 4.71 20.76 -5.48
N ASP A 367 5.19 19.56 -5.17
CA ASP A 367 4.70 18.30 -5.74
C ASP A 367 3.35 17.87 -5.13
N TYR A 368 2.98 18.43 -3.97
CA TYR A 368 1.69 18.25 -3.29
C TYR A 368 0.75 19.46 -3.39
N ALA A 369 1.15 20.54 -4.06
CA ALA A 369 0.27 21.68 -4.26
C ALA A 369 -1.01 21.27 -5.03
N ASP A 370 -2.15 21.86 -4.67
CA ASP A 370 -3.46 21.46 -5.22
C ASP A 370 -3.50 21.60 -6.75
N GLY A 371 -3.86 20.51 -7.42
CA GLY A 371 -3.86 20.40 -8.88
C GLY A 371 -2.48 20.40 -9.57
N ALA A 372 -1.38 20.39 -8.80
CA ALA A 372 -0.02 20.43 -9.35
C ALA A 372 0.64 19.04 -9.46
N SER A 373 0.04 18.01 -8.85
CA SER A 373 0.67 16.70 -8.75
C SER A 373 0.97 16.08 -10.12
N LYS A 374 2.21 15.68 -10.28
CA LYS A 374 2.69 14.94 -11.46
C LYS A 374 2.86 13.45 -11.18
N GLY A 375 2.31 12.96 -10.07
CA GLY A 375 2.56 11.59 -9.61
C GLY A 375 3.97 11.39 -9.04
N THR A 376 4.66 12.47 -8.63
CA THR A 376 6.05 12.43 -8.16
C THR A 376 6.23 13.15 -6.83
N ASP A 377 7.30 12.85 -6.11
CA ASP A 377 7.81 13.62 -4.97
C ASP A 377 9.34 13.77 -5.11
N SER A 378 9.85 15.00 -4.93
CA SER A 378 11.26 15.35 -5.17
C SER A 378 11.93 15.87 -3.90
N LEU A 379 12.99 15.20 -3.49
CA LEU A 379 13.66 15.39 -2.21
C LEU A 379 15.13 15.71 -2.40
N ILE A 380 15.69 16.52 -1.52
CA ILE A 380 17.13 16.82 -1.50
C ILE A 380 17.78 16.10 -0.32
N TYR A 381 18.69 15.18 -0.60
CA TYR A 381 19.61 14.63 0.40
C TYR A 381 20.85 15.51 0.44
N ARG A 382 21.08 16.18 1.57
CA ARG A 382 22.25 17.03 1.81
C ARG A 382 23.05 16.47 2.96
N VAL A 383 24.05 15.65 2.63
CA VAL A 383 24.91 14.95 3.57
C VAL A 383 26.10 15.84 3.95
N PRO A 384 26.23 16.28 5.21
CA PRO A 384 27.35 17.10 5.66
C PRO A 384 28.69 16.37 5.52
N ALA A 385 29.76 17.10 5.17
CA ALA A 385 31.09 16.52 5.01
C ALA A 385 31.62 15.82 6.29
N ASP A 386 31.29 16.35 7.46
CA ASP A 386 31.68 15.78 8.76
C ASP A 386 30.85 14.56 9.18
N ALA A 387 29.75 14.28 8.48
CA ALA A 387 28.92 13.09 8.68
C ALA A 387 29.37 11.90 7.81
N LEU A 388 30.30 12.09 6.87
CA LEU A 388 30.81 11.04 5.99
C LEU A 388 31.98 10.30 6.64
N ASP A 389 31.88 8.97 6.81
CA ASP A 389 32.96 8.11 7.31
C ASP A 389 33.93 7.64 6.19
N GLY A 390 34.28 8.53 5.27
CA GLY A 390 35.17 8.20 4.15
C GLY A 390 35.02 9.10 2.92
N THR A 391 35.61 8.67 1.81
CA THR A 391 35.50 9.37 0.52
C THR A 391 34.32 8.78 -0.27
N PRO A 392 33.27 9.58 -0.58
CA PRO A 392 32.13 9.09 -1.32
C PRO A 392 32.51 8.83 -2.79
N ALA A 393 32.12 7.67 -3.30
CA ALA A 393 32.31 7.27 -4.70
C ALA A 393 30.98 7.22 -5.46
N SER A 394 29.89 6.84 -4.79
CA SER A 394 28.56 6.77 -5.41
C SER A 394 27.43 6.93 -4.40
N VAL A 395 26.23 7.17 -4.90
CA VAL A 395 24.98 7.19 -4.12
C VAL A 395 23.96 6.25 -4.74
N GLN A 396 23.07 5.72 -3.89
CA GLN A 396 21.91 4.94 -4.32
C GLN A 396 20.71 5.19 -3.42
N VAL A 397 19.51 4.93 -3.95
CA VAL A 397 18.28 4.99 -3.17
C VAL A 397 17.39 3.79 -3.44
N GLN A 398 16.73 3.32 -2.39
CA GLN A 398 15.74 2.24 -2.42
C GLN A 398 14.43 2.74 -1.82
N LEU A 399 13.31 2.23 -2.34
CA LEU A 399 11.98 2.46 -1.82
C LEU A 399 11.46 1.14 -1.28
N TYR A 400 11.09 1.15 -0.01
CA TYR A 400 10.55 -0.01 0.68
C TYR A 400 9.09 0.23 1.06
N SER A 401 8.30 -0.85 1.12
CA SER A 401 6.96 -0.85 1.68
C SER A 401 6.88 -1.72 2.93
N GLN A 402 6.13 -1.23 3.91
CA GLN A 402 5.75 -1.96 5.10
C GLN A 402 4.25 -2.01 5.20
N ALA A 403 3.73 -3.19 4.87
CA ALA A 403 2.33 -3.45 5.07
C ALA A 403 2.04 -3.59 6.58
N THR A 404 2.91 -4.24 7.33
CA THR A 404 2.70 -4.49 8.77
C THR A 404 3.81 -3.80 9.56
N PRO A 405 3.78 -2.46 9.72
CA PRO A 405 4.87 -1.75 10.37
C PRO A 405 4.95 -2.07 11.88
N PRO A 406 6.12 -1.92 12.50
CA PRO A 406 6.32 -2.30 13.91
C PRO A 406 5.41 -1.57 14.89
N PHE A 407 5.16 -0.27 14.67
CA PHE A 407 4.28 0.50 15.56
C PHE A 407 2.84 -0.02 15.54
N TYR A 408 2.36 -0.57 14.42
CA TYR A 408 1.04 -1.18 14.32
C TYR A 408 0.97 -2.46 15.17
N LEU A 409 1.99 -3.32 15.06
CA LEU A 409 2.07 -4.53 15.87
C LEU A 409 2.15 -4.19 17.37
N GLN A 410 3.01 -3.23 17.74
CA GLN A 410 3.09 -2.72 19.11
C GLN A 410 1.72 -2.24 19.60
N ASP A 411 1.01 -1.45 18.78
CA ASP A 411 -0.30 -0.94 19.14
C ASP A 411 -1.33 -2.07 19.34
N ARG A 412 -1.34 -3.10 18.49
CA ARG A 412 -2.20 -4.29 18.67
C ARG A 412 -1.84 -5.08 19.93
N PHE A 413 -0.56 -5.27 20.23
CA PHE A 413 -0.13 -6.01 21.41
C PHE A 413 -0.45 -5.30 22.71
N CYS A 414 -0.32 -3.97 22.73
CA CYS A 414 -0.57 -3.17 23.93
C CYS A 414 -2.07 -2.87 24.16
N THR A 415 -2.89 -2.82 23.10
CA THR A 415 -4.34 -2.49 23.23
C THR A 415 -5.25 -3.71 23.31
N ALA A 416 -4.88 -4.85 22.73
CA ALA A 416 -5.73 -6.03 22.66
C ALA A 416 -5.40 -7.11 23.71
N GLN A 417 -6.41 -7.88 24.09
CA GLN A 417 -6.29 -8.99 25.03
C GLN A 417 -7.01 -10.24 24.48
N GLY A 418 -6.56 -11.42 24.90
CA GLY A 418 -7.18 -12.71 24.56
C GLY A 418 -6.51 -13.45 23.41
N ASP A 419 -7.06 -14.62 23.07
CA ASP A 419 -6.45 -15.62 22.21
C ASP A 419 -6.05 -15.09 20.82
N ASP A 420 -6.84 -14.19 20.23
CA ASP A 420 -6.55 -13.66 18.88
C ASP A 420 -5.31 -12.77 18.88
N ARG A 421 -5.13 -11.96 19.95
CA ARG A 421 -3.90 -11.17 20.12
C ARG A 421 -2.70 -12.09 20.34
N ASP A 422 -2.86 -13.13 21.16
CA ASP A 422 -1.78 -14.06 21.47
C ASP A 422 -1.35 -14.87 20.25
N ARG A 423 -2.30 -15.24 19.38
CA ARG A 423 -2.01 -15.86 18.07
C ARG A 423 -1.22 -14.92 17.16
N LEU A 424 -1.65 -13.66 17.04
CA LEU A 424 -0.92 -12.68 16.24
C LEU A 424 0.50 -12.49 16.76
N TYR A 425 0.67 -12.29 18.06
CA TYR A 425 1.97 -12.14 18.71
C TYR A 425 2.88 -13.35 18.47
N PHE A 426 2.32 -14.56 18.60
CA PHE A 426 3.05 -15.80 18.30
C PHE A 426 3.51 -15.84 16.85
N MET A 427 2.60 -15.63 15.88
CA MET A 427 2.93 -15.70 14.46
C MET A 427 3.98 -14.65 14.07
N THR A 428 3.81 -13.39 14.49
CA THR A 428 4.76 -12.32 14.16
C THR A 428 6.13 -12.52 14.82
N GLY A 429 6.16 -13.09 16.04
CA GLY A 429 7.41 -13.34 16.76
C GLY A 429 8.19 -14.58 16.28
N HIS A 430 7.55 -15.45 15.48
CA HIS A 430 8.16 -16.66 14.95
C HIS A 430 8.21 -16.68 13.41
N LEU A 431 7.74 -15.63 12.75
CA LEU A 431 7.76 -15.54 11.29
C LEU A 431 9.21 -15.44 10.82
N ASP A 432 9.65 -16.42 10.04
CA ASP A 432 10.97 -16.43 9.43
C ASP A 432 10.94 -15.68 8.10
N LEU A 433 11.66 -14.55 8.03
CA LEU A 433 11.76 -13.73 6.83
C LEU A 433 13.17 -13.76 6.25
N ASP A 434 14.10 -14.49 6.87
CA ASP A 434 15.52 -14.48 6.50
C ASP A 434 15.73 -15.03 5.09
N GLY A 435 16.49 -14.31 4.26
CA GLY A 435 16.75 -14.70 2.88
C GLY A 435 15.55 -14.58 1.95
N THR A 436 14.44 -13.96 2.40
CA THR A 436 13.28 -13.66 1.56
C THR A 436 13.29 -12.20 1.10
N THR A 437 12.45 -11.84 0.12
CA THR A 437 12.25 -10.44 -0.30
C THR A 437 11.57 -9.56 0.75
N ALA A 438 11.13 -10.14 1.87
CA ALA A 438 10.52 -9.47 3.01
C ALA A 438 11.45 -9.38 4.23
N GLU A 439 12.73 -9.78 4.10
CA GLU A 439 13.72 -9.74 5.17
C GLU A 439 13.78 -8.36 5.85
N GLY A 440 13.91 -8.36 7.18
CA GLY A 440 13.87 -7.13 7.98
C GLY A 440 12.49 -6.46 7.97
N TRP A 441 11.42 -7.24 7.78
CA TRP A 441 10.03 -6.78 7.79
C TRP A 441 9.77 -5.64 6.78
N LYS A 442 10.39 -5.68 5.59
CA LYS A 442 10.20 -4.68 4.54
C LYS A 442 10.25 -5.31 3.15
N LEU A 443 9.42 -4.82 2.24
CA LEU A 443 9.38 -5.30 0.85
C LEU A 443 10.01 -4.24 -0.06
N LEU A 444 11.04 -4.60 -0.82
CA LEU A 444 11.64 -3.72 -1.82
C LEU A 444 10.64 -3.46 -2.96
N ILE A 445 10.40 -2.18 -3.24
CA ILE A 445 9.53 -1.71 -4.32
C ILE A 445 10.37 -1.33 -5.53
N SER A 446 11.38 -0.49 -5.32
CA SER A 446 12.23 0.01 -6.40
C SER A 446 13.61 0.35 -5.87
N GLN A 447 14.60 0.31 -6.76
CA GLN A 447 15.96 0.73 -6.50
C GLN A 447 16.42 1.58 -7.68
N SER A 448 17.06 2.72 -7.40
CA SER A 448 17.67 3.55 -8.45
C SER A 448 18.90 2.88 -9.04
N GLU A 449 19.34 3.37 -10.20
CA GLU A 449 20.74 3.17 -10.58
C GLU A 449 21.68 3.76 -9.52
N THR A 450 22.85 3.15 -9.36
CA THR A 450 23.94 3.73 -8.55
C THR A 450 24.58 4.87 -9.33
N VAL A 451 24.54 6.09 -8.79
CA VAL A 451 25.05 7.29 -9.45
C VAL A 451 26.41 7.66 -8.88
N ALA A 452 27.40 7.83 -9.75
CA ALA A 452 28.75 8.23 -9.36
C ALA A 452 28.76 9.64 -8.78
N VAL A 453 29.54 9.83 -7.72
CA VAL A 453 29.83 11.15 -7.15
C VAL A 453 30.96 11.79 -7.98
N PRO A 454 30.78 13.04 -8.47
CA PRO A 454 31.73 13.69 -9.38
C PRO A 454 33.05 14.13 -8.74
#